data_AF-A0A6B3CXC4-F1
#
_entry.id   AF-A0A6B3CXC4-F1
#
_cell.length_a   1.000
_cell.length_b   1.000
_cell.length_c   1.000
_cell.angle_alpha   90.00
_cell.angle_beta   90.00
_cell.angle_gamma   90.00
#
_symmetry.space_group_name_H-M   'P 1'
#
loop_
_entity.id
_entity.type
_entity.pdbx_description
1 polymer ?
#
loop_
_entity_poly.entity_id
_entity_poly.type
_entity_poly.pdbx_seq_one_letter_code
_entity_poly.pdbx_strand_id
1 'polypeptide(L)'
;ERRRTDRDHLLLRVGTGRLPSEVVLDDPEQDDHRRQVTWKIEDAPVALSLRGLGVVGMAGPGDSARSLGRWAVAQTAALHSPMDVQFYVLSENS
;
A
#
# COMPACT_ATOMS: atom_id res chain seq x y z
N GLU A 1 4.69 4.55 14.35
CA GLU A 1 4.75 3.08 14.49
C GLU A 1 3.34 2.53 14.31
N ARG A 2 3.17 1.45 13.51
CA ARG A 2 1.91 0.81 13.11
C ARG A 2 1.69 -0.47 13.90
N ARG A 3 0.66 -0.50 14.73
CA ARG A 3 0.34 -1.62 15.64
C ARG A 3 -0.51 -2.67 14.93
N ARG A 4 -0.53 -3.90 15.45
CA ARG A 4 -1.34 -5.02 14.90
C ARG A 4 -2.84 -4.73 14.74
N THR A 5 -3.39 -3.82 15.54
CA THR A 5 -4.80 -3.42 15.52
C THR A 5 -5.09 -2.31 14.50
N ASP A 6 -4.06 -1.66 13.98
CA ASP A 6 -4.24 -0.50 13.11
C ASP A 6 -4.64 -0.96 11.70
N ARG A 7 -5.48 -0.16 11.03
CA ARG A 7 -5.97 -0.49 9.68
C ARG A 7 -4.85 -0.55 8.64
N ASP A 8 -3.75 0.15 8.88
CA ASP A 8 -2.58 0.21 8.01
C ASP A 8 -1.47 -0.77 8.40
N HIS A 9 -1.72 -1.66 9.36
CA HIS A 9 -0.81 -2.75 9.70
C HIS A 9 -0.56 -3.65 8.49
N LEU A 10 0.71 -3.87 8.14
CA LEU A 10 1.14 -4.60 6.94
C LEU A 10 0.60 -4.02 5.61
N LEU A 11 0.36 -2.72 5.57
CA LEU A 11 0.04 -2.00 4.33
C LEU A 11 1.33 -1.59 3.61
N LEU A 12 1.61 -2.23 2.46
CA LEU A 12 2.84 -2.05 1.68
C LEU A 12 2.64 -1.03 0.57
N ARG A 13 3.30 0.13 0.65
CA ARG A 13 3.34 1.11 -0.46
C ARG A 13 4.18 0.55 -1.61
N VAL A 14 3.66 0.62 -2.83
CA VAL A 14 4.33 0.11 -4.05
C VAL A 14 4.61 1.19 -5.10
N GLY A 15 4.09 2.41 -4.90
CA GLY A 15 4.34 3.51 -5.81
C GLY A 15 3.40 4.68 -5.58
N THR A 16 3.16 5.45 -6.65
CA THR A 16 2.13 6.48 -6.75
C THR A 16 1.23 6.19 -7.93
N GLY A 17 0.00 6.68 -7.88
CA GLY A 17 -0.97 6.50 -8.95
C GLY A 17 -2.22 7.32 -8.70
N ARG A 18 -3.15 7.23 -9.64
CA ARG A 18 -4.42 7.94 -9.58
C ARG A 18 -5.45 7.14 -8.79
N LEU A 19 -5.85 7.61 -7.62
CA LEU A 19 -6.80 6.92 -6.73
C LEU A 19 -8.04 7.78 -6.45
N PRO A 20 -9.22 7.20 -6.22
CA PRO A 20 -10.35 7.95 -5.70
C PRO A 20 -10.04 8.49 -4.30
N SER A 21 -10.48 9.71 -4.02
CA SER A 21 -10.46 10.30 -2.68
C SER A 21 -11.31 9.47 -1.71
N GLU A 22 -10.87 9.33 -0.45
CA GLU A 22 -11.74 8.77 0.59
C GLU A 22 -12.80 9.79 1.06
N VAL A 23 -12.57 11.08 0.78
CA VAL A 23 -13.52 12.16 1.07
C VAL A 23 -14.53 12.24 -0.06
N VAL A 24 -15.79 12.00 0.28
CA VAL A 24 -16.96 12.19 -0.58
C VAL A 24 -17.48 13.60 -0.39
N LEU A 25 -17.64 14.34 -1.48
CA LEU A 25 -18.26 15.66 -1.45
C LEU A 25 -19.69 15.63 -1.95
N ASP A 26 -20.47 16.56 -1.43
CA ASP A 26 -21.83 16.84 -1.86
C ASP A 26 -21.78 18.01 -2.85
N ASP A 27 -22.08 17.74 -4.11
CA ASP A 27 -22.03 18.72 -5.20
C ASP A 27 -23.45 19.25 -5.51
N PRO A 28 -23.83 20.44 -5.02
CA PRO A 28 -25.20 20.94 -5.12
C PRO A 28 -25.65 21.21 -6.57
N GLU A 29 -24.73 21.25 -7.54
CA GLU A 29 -25.05 21.44 -8.96
C GLU A 29 -25.51 20.14 -9.66
N GLN A 30 -25.37 18.98 -9.00
CA GLN A 30 -25.81 17.69 -9.53
C GLN A 30 -27.21 17.31 -9.03
N ASP A 31 -27.92 16.51 -9.84
CA ASP A 31 -29.18 15.85 -9.44
C ASP A 31 -28.99 15.03 -8.16
N ASP A 32 -30.02 14.92 -7.31
CA ASP A 32 -29.96 14.25 -5.99
C ASP A 32 -29.27 12.87 -6.02
N HIS A 33 -29.54 12.06 -7.05
CA HIS A 33 -28.96 10.73 -7.22
C HIS A 33 -27.48 10.71 -7.67
N ARG A 34 -26.89 11.86 -8.00
CA ARG A 34 -25.50 12.05 -8.45
C ARG A 34 -24.72 13.05 -7.59
N ARG A 35 -25.33 13.54 -6.50
CA ARG A 35 -24.77 14.59 -5.64
C ARG A 35 -23.49 14.18 -4.93
N GLN A 36 -23.34 12.90 -4.59
CA GLN A 36 -22.12 12.39 -3.98
C GLN A 36 -21.04 12.14 -5.02
N VAL A 37 -20.03 13.01 -5.05
CA VAL A 37 -18.90 12.91 -5.96
C VAL A 37 -17.61 12.55 -5.22
N THR A 38 -16.81 11.68 -5.84
CA THR A 38 -15.47 11.33 -5.37
C THR A 38 -14.47 11.76 -6.43
N TRP A 39 -13.64 12.76 -6.12
CA TRP A 39 -12.59 13.17 -7.04
C TRP A 39 -11.41 12.23 -7.01
N LYS A 40 -10.64 12.24 -8.10
CA LYS A 40 -9.41 11.47 -8.20
C LYS A 40 -8.24 12.32 -7.71
N ILE A 41 -7.41 11.73 -6.85
CA ILE A 41 -6.15 12.29 -6.38
C ILE A 41 -5.06 11.76 -7.31
N GLU A 42 -4.35 12.68 -7.96
CA GLU A 42 -3.15 12.34 -8.74
C GLU A 42 -1.96 12.08 -7.80
N ASP A 43 -1.04 11.21 -8.22
CA ASP A 43 0.18 10.85 -7.46
C ASP A 43 -0.06 10.35 -6.02
N ALA A 44 -1.25 9.82 -5.73
CA ALA A 44 -1.58 9.24 -4.43
C ALA A 44 -0.76 7.96 -4.18
N PRO A 45 -0.35 7.68 -2.92
CA PRO A 45 0.36 6.46 -2.60
C PRO A 45 -0.49 5.23 -2.88
N VAL A 46 -0.01 4.37 -3.78
CA VAL A 46 -0.64 3.07 -4.03
C VAL A 46 -0.07 2.06 -3.06
N ALA A 47 -0.94 1.32 -2.38
CA ALA A 47 -0.53 0.31 -1.41
C ALA A 47 -1.32 -0.98 -1.51
N LEU A 48 -0.69 -2.08 -1.10
CA LEU A 48 -1.24 -3.42 -1.05
C LEU A 48 -1.38 -3.86 0.42
N SER A 49 -2.55 -4.38 0.79
CA SER A 49 -2.74 -4.96 2.12
C SER A 49 -2.18 -6.37 2.15
N LEU A 50 -0.96 -6.56 2.67
CA LEU A 50 -0.38 -7.89 2.80
C LEU A 50 -1.20 -8.76 3.77
N ARG A 51 -1.78 -8.16 4.81
CA ARG A 51 -2.69 -8.85 5.73
C ARG A 51 -3.89 -9.47 5.00
N GLY A 52 -4.49 -8.73 4.06
CA GLY A 52 -5.66 -9.20 3.30
C GLY A 52 -5.30 -10.13 2.14
N LEU A 53 -4.17 -9.89 1.49
CA LEU A 53 -3.72 -10.66 0.32
C LEU A 53 -3.02 -11.97 0.71
N GLY A 54 -2.38 -12.02 1.88
CA GLY A 54 -1.57 -13.15 2.36
C GLY A 54 -0.21 -13.25 1.68
N VAL A 55 -0.17 -13.19 0.35
CA VAL A 55 1.05 -13.30 -0.46
C VAL A 55 1.08 -12.21 -1.52
N VAL A 56 2.25 -11.59 -1.73
CA VAL A 56 2.50 -10.61 -2.80
C VAL A 56 3.69 -11.07 -3.63
N GLY A 57 3.45 -11.34 -4.92
CA GLY A 57 4.49 -11.61 -5.91
C GLY A 57 4.97 -10.32 -6.57
N MET A 58 6.28 -10.19 -6.76
CA MET A 58 6.91 -9.05 -7.46
C MET A 58 7.66 -9.56 -8.68
N ALA A 59 7.34 -9.02 -9.84
CA ALA A 59 7.97 -9.36 -11.11
C ALA A 59 8.25 -8.08 -11.91
N GLY A 60 9.37 -8.08 -12.63
CA GLY A 60 9.79 -6.95 -13.44
C GLY A 60 11.18 -7.19 -14.03
N PRO A 61 11.59 -6.39 -15.03
CA PRO A 61 12.88 -6.55 -15.68
C PRO A 61 14.05 -6.17 -14.77
N GLY A 62 15.21 -6.79 -14.98
CA GLY A 62 16.45 -6.48 -14.25
C GLY A 62 16.28 -6.58 -12.73
N ASP A 63 16.74 -5.56 -12.00
CA ASP A 63 16.67 -5.52 -10.53
C ASP A 63 15.34 -4.95 -9.99
N SER A 64 14.39 -4.57 -10.85
CA SER A 64 13.16 -3.87 -10.41
C SER A 64 12.35 -4.66 -9.37
N ALA A 65 12.17 -5.97 -9.56
CA ALA A 65 11.46 -6.83 -8.61
C ALA A 65 12.20 -6.92 -7.26
N ARG A 66 13.53 -7.08 -7.27
CA ARG A 66 14.34 -7.13 -6.04
C ARG A 66 14.38 -5.78 -5.35
N SER A 67 14.46 -4.67 -6.10
CA SER A 67 14.35 -3.31 -5.57
C SER A 67 13.02 -3.08 -4.85
N LEU A 68 11.90 -3.49 -5.44
CA LEU A 68 10.59 -3.40 -4.81
C LEU A 68 10.51 -4.31 -3.56
N GLY A 69 11.13 -5.49 -3.61
CA GLY A 69 11.25 -6.36 -2.44
C GLY A 69 12.04 -5.74 -1.30
N ARG A 70 13.20 -5.13 -1.58
CA ARG A 70 13.99 -4.38 -0.57
C ARG A 70 13.17 -3.23 0.01
N TRP A 71 12.42 -2.50 -0.82
CA TRP A 71 11.52 -1.44 -0.37
C TRP A 71 10.40 -1.95 0.53
N ALA A 72 9.76 -3.08 0.19
CA ALA A 72 8.74 -3.71 1.01
C ALA A 72 9.28 -4.13 2.39
N VAL A 73 10.48 -4.72 2.44
CA VAL A 73 11.14 -5.09 3.70
C VAL A 73 11.50 -3.84 4.51
N ALA A 74 12.14 -2.84 3.89
CA ALA A 74 12.58 -1.63 4.57
C ALA A 74 11.44 -0.85 5.22
N GLN A 75 10.34 -0.61 4.48
CA GLN A 75 9.19 0.11 5.04
C GLN A 75 8.52 -0.70 6.17
N THR A 76 8.45 -2.02 6.03
CA THR A 76 7.83 -2.86 7.05
C THR A 76 8.67 -2.83 8.33
N ALA A 77 9.99 -2.92 8.21
CA ALA A 77 10.90 -2.86 9.34
C ALA A 77 10.90 -1.48 10.03
N ALA A 78 10.79 -0.40 9.26
CA ALA A 78 10.79 0.97 9.82
C ALA A 78 9.45 1.36 10.46
N LEU A 79 8.34 0.78 10.02
CA LEU A 79 6.99 1.19 10.43
C LEU A 79 6.36 0.27 11.48
N HIS A 80 6.94 -0.90 11.76
CA HIS A 80 6.38 -1.87 12.72
C HIS A 80 7.37 -2.22 13.83
N SER A 81 6.84 -2.60 14.98
CA SER A 81 7.64 -3.17 16.06
C SER A 81 8.28 -4.49 15.62
N PRO A 82 9.54 -4.78 15.97
CA PRO A 82 10.13 -6.11 15.77
C PRO A 82 9.42 -7.21 16.58
N MET A 83 8.62 -6.84 17.58
CA MET A 83 7.75 -7.78 18.30
C MET A 83 6.51 -8.17 17.49
N ASP A 84 6.12 -7.34 16.52
CA ASP A 84 4.93 -7.54 15.72
C ASP A 84 5.20 -8.28 14.41
N VAL A 85 6.38 -8.07 13.80
CA VAL A 85 6.76 -8.60 12.49
C VAL A 85 8.16 -9.19 12.51
N GLN A 86 8.35 -10.32 11.84
CA GLN A 86 9.64 -10.98 11.64
C GLN A 86 9.93 -11.12 10.14
N PHE A 87 11.22 -11.10 9.79
CA PHE A 87 11.67 -11.27 8.41
C PHE A 87 12.48 -12.55 8.27
N TYR A 88 12.15 -13.32 7.25
CA TYR A 88 12.91 -14.50 6.83
C TYR A 88 13.28 -14.32 5.36
N VAL A 89 14.57 -14.38 5.04
CA VAL A 89 15.08 -14.20 3.68
C VAL A 89 15.62 -15.52 3.17
N LEU A 90 15.03 -16.00 2.08
CA LEU A 90 15.50 -17.17 1.35
C LEU A 90 16.10 -16.67 0.05
N SER A 91 17.40 -16.90 -0.13
CA SER A 91 18.14 -16.53 -1.32
C SER A 91 19.05 -17.67 -1.73
N GLU A 92 19.35 -17.76 -3.02
CA GLU A 92 20.48 -18.52 -3.50
C GLU A 92 21.80 -17.90 -2.98
N ASN A 93 22.81 -18.74 -2.74
CA ASN A 93 24.16 -18.25 -2.47
C ASN A 93 24.65 -17.59 -3.76
N SER A 94 25.00 -16.30 -3.68
CA SER A 94 25.66 -15.57 -4.76
C SER A 94 27.09 -16.05 -4.97
#